data_AF-A0A4P6U8I5-F1
#
_entry.id   AF-A0A4P6U8I5-F1
#
_cell.length_a   1.000
_cell.length_b   1.000
_cell.length_c   1.000
_cell.angle_alpha   90.00
_cell.angle_beta   90.00
_cell.angle_gamma   90.00
#
_symmetry.space_group_name_H-M   'P 1'
#
loop_
_entity.id
_entity.type
_entity.pdbx_description
1 polymer ?
#
loop_
_entity_poly.entity_id
_entity_poly.type
_entity_poly.pdbx_seq_one_letter_code
_entity_poly.pdbx_strand_id
1 'polypeptide(L)'
;MDGNRTPDPVRLAAGSVAFVGDALRFAAGTTLDLARRVPGVDAGLAALESRGAETLRAADALTDRLLHAVLRRVVAAALTEVDITAVVRDHVDLDTIAEGIDIERIVDRVDVDAIAARVDIAPILDRVDVNDIAARVDIEQIIDRVDVDAIAAKVDVDAVIERVDLVDLSNSVIEGVDLPRIIRESTGSISTEAVRGARSQGMQADDAVAGFVGRLFGRGEPDVKTEGERDADGGAR
;
A
#
# COMPACT_ATOMS: atom_id res chain seq x y z
N MET A 1 41.39 20.56 -68.54
CA MET A 1 42.26 19.75 -67.66
C MET A 1 41.38 19.25 -66.53
N ASP A 2 40.44 18.34 -66.82
CA ASP A 2 40.59 16.87 -66.97
C ASP A 2 41.02 16.17 -65.69
N GLY A 3 40.20 15.19 -65.28
CA GLY A 3 40.63 14.13 -64.38
C GLY A 3 39.63 13.77 -63.28
N ASN A 4 38.75 12.81 -63.61
CA ASN A 4 38.36 11.67 -62.78
C ASN A 4 36.84 11.42 -62.76
N ARG A 5 36.32 10.92 -63.88
CA ARG A 5 35.07 10.16 -63.89
C ARG A 5 35.45 8.68 -63.77
N THR A 6 35.26 8.12 -62.59
CA THR A 6 35.29 6.67 -62.39
C THR A 6 34.17 6.03 -63.23
N PRO A 7 34.45 4.94 -63.97
CA PRO A 7 33.43 4.26 -64.73
C PRO A 7 32.47 3.52 -63.79
N ASP A 8 31.20 3.87 -63.90
CA ASP A 8 30.07 3.30 -63.18
C ASP A 8 29.88 1.80 -63.55
N PRO A 9 30.04 0.85 -62.61
CA PRO A 9 29.95 -0.58 -62.89
C PRO A 9 28.52 -1.06 -63.20
N VAL A 10 27.51 -0.21 -62.99
CA VAL A 10 26.10 -0.58 -63.16
C VAL A 10 25.67 -0.59 -64.64
N ARG A 11 26.43 0.04 -65.55
CA ARG A 11 26.14 0.03 -66.99
C ARG A 11 26.65 -1.18 -67.77
N LEU A 12 27.47 -2.04 -67.17
CA LEU A 12 28.12 -3.18 -67.88
C LEU A 12 27.40 -4.53 -67.69
N ALA A 13 26.42 -4.63 -66.78
CA ALA A 13 25.70 -5.87 -66.50
C ALA A 13 24.29 -5.95 -67.13
N ALA A 14 23.88 -4.95 -67.90
CA ALA A 14 22.56 -4.94 -68.57
C ALA A 14 22.55 -5.61 -69.96
N GLY A 15 23.71 -6.12 -70.44
CA GLY A 15 23.89 -6.53 -71.82
C GLY A 15 23.60 -8.00 -72.17
N SER A 16 23.40 -8.90 -71.19
CA SER A 16 23.40 -10.35 -71.47
C SER A 16 22.05 -11.07 -71.39
N VAL A 17 20.95 -10.40 -70.98
CA VAL A 17 19.64 -11.07 -70.85
C VAL A 17 18.68 -10.77 -72.02
N ALA A 18 18.91 -9.72 -72.80
CA ALA A 18 18.02 -9.35 -73.90
C ALA A 18 18.22 -10.17 -75.20
N PHE A 19 19.29 -10.97 -75.31
CA PHE A 19 19.65 -11.61 -76.59
C PHE A 19 18.91 -12.93 -76.88
N VAL A 20 18.27 -13.55 -75.88
CA VAL A 20 17.57 -14.83 -76.07
C VAL A 20 16.08 -14.62 -76.45
N GLY A 21 15.46 -13.53 -75.98
CA GLY A 21 14.03 -13.26 -76.21
C GLY A 21 13.69 -12.82 -77.64
N ASP A 22 14.51 -11.92 -78.23
CA ASP A 22 14.19 -11.33 -79.54
C ASP A 22 14.57 -12.19 -80.74
N ALA A 23 15.56 -13.08 -80.61
CA ALA A 23 15.92 -14.02 -81.67
C ALA A 23 14.80 -15.05 -81.93
N LEU A 24 14.07 -15.46 -80.89
CA LEU A 24 12.91 -16.36 -81.00
C LEU A 24 11.70 -15.66 -81.65
N ARG A 25 11.53 -14.35 -81.45
CA ARG A 25 10.41 -13.59 -82.01
C ARG A 25 10.55 -13.32 -83.51
N PHE A 26 11.78 -13.18 -84.00
CA PHE A 26 12.05 -12.95 -85.42
C PHE A 26 11.88 -14.22 -86.28
N ALA A 27 12.15 -15.41 -85.71
CA ALA A 27 11.96 -16.69 -86.42
C ALA A 27 10.48 -17.10 -86.53
N ALA A 28 9.64 -16.73 -85.55
CA ALA A 28 8.22 -17.10 -85.53
C ALA A 28 7.35 -16.24 -86.47
N GLY A 29 7.70 -14.96 -86.67
CA GLY A 29 6.83 -14.02 -87.40
C GLY A 29 6.93 -14.09 -88.93
N THR A 30 8.01 -14.63 -89.49
CA THR A 30 8.31 -14.48 -90.92
C THR A 30 8.08 -15.74 -91.77
N THR A 31 7.78 -16.89 -91.17
CA THR A 31 7.57 -18.16 -91.91
C THR A 31 6.13 -18.67 -91.93
N LEU A 32 5.25 -18.15 -91.06
CA LEU A 32 3.89 -18.68 -90.85
C LEU A 32 2.86 -18.28 -91.92
N ASP A 33 3.13 -17.26 -92.73
CA ASP A 33 2.18 -16.80 -93.76
C ASP A 33 2.30 -17.53 -95.11
N LEU A 34 3.46 -18.17 -95.36
CA LEU A 34 3.68 -19.04 -96.52
C LEU A 34 3.14 -20.46 -96.30
N ALA A 35 3.00 -20.90 -95.06
CA ALA A 35 2.61 -22.28 -94.72
C ALA A 35 1.09 -22.54 -94.84
N ARG A 36 0.24 -21.51 -94.77
CA ARG A 36 -1.24 -21.64 -94.77
C ARG A 36 -1.86 -21.99 -96.12
N ARG A 37 -1.07 -22.08 -97.19
CA ARG A 37 -1.58 -22.36 -98.55
C ARG A 37 -1.50 -23.84 -98.94
N VAL A 38 -0.99 -24.72 -98.06
CA VAL A 38 -0.78 -26.14 -98.34
C VAL A 38 -1.78 -27.01 -97.54
N PRO A 39 -2.63 -27.80 -98.20
CA PRO A 39 -3.57 -28.69 -97.51
C PRO A 39 -2.81 -29.77 -96.73
N GLY A 40 -3.10 -29.90 -95.42
CA GLY A 40 -2.46 -30.85 -94.50
C GLY A 40 -1.54 -30.25 -93.44
N VAL A 41 -1.25 -28.94 -93.51
CA VAL A 41 -0.36 -28.25 -92.54
C VAL A 41 -1.03 -28.03 -91.18
N ASP A 42 -2.36 -27.92 -91.12
CA ASP A 42 -3.08 -27.65 -89.86
C ASP A 42 -2.95 -28.78 -88.83
N ALA A 43 -2.94 -30.04 -89.28
CA ALA A 43 -2.72 -31.19 -88.40
C ALA A 43 -1.29 -31.25 -87.85
N GLY A 44 -0.30 -30.85 -88.65
CA GLY A 44 1.09 -30.73 -88.21
C GLY A 44 1.28 -29.61 -87.19
N LEU A 45 0.64 -28.46 -87.42
CA LEU A 45 0.66 -27.32 -86.49
C LEU A 45 0.00 -27.63 -85.15
N ALA A 46 -1.15 -28.31 -85.13
CA ALA A 46 -1.81 -28.71 -83.88
C ALA A 46 -0.99 -29.74 -83.07
N ALA A 47 -0.30 -30.66 -83.75
CA ALA A 47 0.60 -31.61 -83.10
C ALA A 47 1.87 -30.92 -82.55
N LEU A 48 2.38 -29.91 -83.24
CA LEU A 48 3.49 -29.08 -82.78
C LEU A 48 3.10 -28.16 -81.61
N GLU A 49 1.88 -27.62 -81.61
CA GLU A 49 1.37 -26.75 -80.55
C GLU A 49 1.10 -27.51 -79.25
N SER A 50 0.47 -28.69 -79.33
CA SER A 50 0.24 -29.55 -78.15
C SER A 50 1.55 -30.02 -77.52
N ARG A 51 2.53 -30.42 -78.35
CA ARG A 51 3.87 -30.82 -77.88
C ARG A 51 4.68 -29.64 -77.37
N GLY A 52 4.56 -28.47 -78.00
CA GLY A 52 5.16 -27.22 -77.54
C GLY A 52 4.67 -26.82 -76.15
N ALA A 53 3.36 -26.94 -75.88
CA ALA A 53 2.79 -26.61 -74.58
C ALA A 53 3.29 -27.51 -73.44
N GLU A 54 3.48 -28.81 -73.68
CA GLU A 54 4.08 -29.71 -72.67
C GLU A 54 5.56 -29.40 -72.42
N THR A 55 6.30 -29.10 -73.48
CA THR A 55 7.73 -28.77 -73.39
C THR A 55 7.95 -27.46 -72.64
N LEU A 56 7.07 -26.47 -72.87
CA LEU A 56 7.10 -25.19 -72.16
C LEU A 56 6.74 -25.34 -70.68
N ARG A 57 5.72 -26.12 -70.33
CA ARG A 57 5.36 -26.36 -68.91
C ARG A 57 6.47 -27.06 -68.12
N ALA A 58 7.15 -28.02 -68.74
CA ALA A 58 8.30 -28.68 -68.14
C ALA A 58 9.49 -27.72 -67.95
N ALA A 59 9.72 -26.84 -68.93
CA ALA A 59 10.74 -25.80 -68.84
C ALA A 59 10.43 -24.76 -67.76
N ASP A 60 9.17 -24.35 -67.62
CA ASP A 60 8.73 -23.40 -66.58
C ASP A 60 8.93 -23.96 -65.17
N ALA A 61 8.56 -25.23 -64.95
CA ALA A 61 8.75 -25.86 -63.64
C ALA A 61 10.23 -26.01 -63.25
N LEU A 62 11.12 -26.22 -64.22
CA LEU A 62 12.56 -26.22 -63.98
C LEU A 62 13.10 -24.82 -63.74
N THR A 63 12.62 -23.85 -64.52
CA THR A 63 13.00 -22.44 -64.39
C THR A 63 12.61 -21.89 -63.03
N ASP A 64 11.41 -22.15 -62.54
CA ASP A 64 10.93 -21.67 -61.23
C ASP A 64 11.75 -22.24 -60.07
N ARG A 65 12.10 -23.53 -60.13
CA ARG A 65 12.97 -24.18 -59.12
C ARG A 65 14.38 -23.60 -59.11
N LEU A 66 14.94 -23.38 -60.29
CA LEU A 66 16.29 -22.80 -60.43
C LEU A 66 16.29 -21.35 -59.96
N LEU A 67 15.27 -20.57 -60.34
CA LEU A 67 15.10 -19.18 -59.92
C LEU A 67 15.00 -19.08 -58.40
N HIS A 68 14.17 -19.91 -57.75
CA HIS A 68 14.03 -19.90 -56.29
C HIS A 68 15.32 -20.28 -55.56
N ALA A 69 16.08 -21.24 -56.10
CA ALA A 69 17.38 -21.62 -55.55
C ALA A 69 18.41 -20.48 -55.66
N VAL A 70 18.45 -19.79 -56.80
CA VAL A 70 19.31 -18.62 -57.02
C VAL A 70 18.88 -17.46 -56.13
N LEU A 71 17.58 -17.14 -56.06
CA LEU A 71 17.05 -16.08 -55.20
C LEU A 71 17.39 -16.32 -53.74
N ARG A 72 17.20 -17.54 -53.22
CA ARG A 72 17.60 -17.87 -51.84
C ARG A 72 19.09 -17.66 -51.61
N ARG A 73 19.94 -18.03 -52.56
CA ARG A 73 21.39 -17.84 -52.45
C ARG A 73 21.77 -16.36 -52.45
N VAL A 74 21.16 -15.58 -53.34
CA VAL A 74 21.38 -14.13 -53.45
C VAL A 74 20.92 -13.42 -52.19
N VAL A 75 19.73 -13.73 -51.68
CA VAL A 75 19.20 -13.17 -50.43
C VAL A 75 20.09 -13.53 -49.24
N ALA A 76 20.53 -14.79 -49.11
CA ALA A 76 21.42 -15.20 -48.04
C ALA A 76 22.77 -14.47 -48.08
N ALA A 77 23.34 -14.28 -49.28
CA ALA A 77 24.57 -13.52 -49.45
C ALA A 77 24.36 -12.03 -49.11
N ALA A 78 23.26 -11.42 -49.57
CA ALA A 78 22.94 -10.04 -49.27
C ALA A 78 22.74 -9.81 -47.75
N LEU A 79 22.02 -10.71 -47.06
CA LEU A 79 21.82 -10.62 -45.60
C LEU A 79 23.11 -10.79 -44.79
N THR A 80 24.18 -11.33 -45.39
CA THR A 80 25.49 -11.44 -44.72
C THR A 80 26.26 -10.11 -44.78
N GLU A 81 26.09 -9.36 -45.86
CA GLU A 81 26.79 -8.09 -46.09
C GLU A 81 26.01 -6.87 -45.56
N VAL A 82 24.68 -6.98 -45.42
CA VAL A 82 23.83 -5.90 -44.91
C VAL A 82 23.81 -5.89 -43.38
N ASP A 83 24.17 -4.76 -42.79
CA ASP A 83 23.95 -4.51 -41.36
C ASP A 83 22.45 -4.24 -41.11
N ILE A 84 21.74 -5.29 -40.70
CA ILE A 84 20.32 -5.21 -40.37
C ILE A 84 20.05 -4.24 -39.22
N THR A 85 21.00 -4.03 -38.31
CA THR A 85 20.84 -3.08 -37.20
C THR A 85 20.79 -1.65 -37.73
N ALA A 86 21.67 -1.30 -38.66
CA ALA A 86 21.67 0.00 -39.33
C ALA A 86 20.40 0.20 -40.17
N VAL A 87 19.97 -0.83 -40.90
CA VAL A 87 18.71 -0.77 -41.68
C VAL A 87 17.51 -0.53 -40.77
N VAL A 88 17.38 -1.28 -39.68
CA VAL A 88 16.28 -1.10 -38.71
C VAL A 88 16.34 0.28 -38.06
N ARG A 89 17.53 0.72 -37.62
CA ARG A 89 17.67 2.02 -36.97
C ARG A 89 17.32 3.19 -37.88
N ASP A 90 17.72 3.14 -39.14
CA ASP A 90 17.64 4.29 -40.04
C ASP A 90 16.37 4.29 -40.90
N HIS A 91 15.71 3.14 -41.06
CA HIS A 91 14.58 2.97 -41.99
C HIS A 91 13.33 2.35 -41.36
N VAL A 92 13.36 1.95 -40.08
CA VAL A 92 12.18 1.43 -39.38
C VAL A 92 11.79 2.40 -38.26
N ASP A 93 10.53 2.84 -38.30
CA ASP A 93 9.93 3.64 -37.23
C ASP A 93 9.58 2.72 -36.05
N LEU A 94 10.43 2.72 -35.03
CA LEU A 94 10.25 1.90 -33.84
C LEU A 94 9.12 2.41 -32.95
N ASP A 95 8.76 3.69 -33.03
CA ASP A 95 7.67 4.27 -32.23
C ASP A 95 6.33 3.73 -32.74
N THR A 96 6.13 3.72 -34.06
CA THR A 96 4.95 3.11 -34.70
C THR A 96 4.84 1.61 -34.40
N ILE A 97 5.97 0.89 -34.35
CA ILE A 97 5.97 -0.53 -33.96
C ILE A 97 5.61 -0.69 -32.48
N ALA A 98 6.17 0.16 -31.60
CA ALA A 98 5.92 0.13 -30.16
C ALA A 98 4.45 0.39 -29.82
N GLU A 99 3.77 1.27 -30.57
CA GLU A 99 2.32 1.50 -30.44
C GLU A 99 1.48 0.25 -30.70
N GLY A 100 1.97 -0.68 -31.54
CA GLY A 100 1.32 -1.96 -31.80
C GLY A 100 1.59 -3.04 -30.74
N ILE A 101 2.45 -2.77 -29.75
CA ILE A 101 2.78 -3.72 -28.69
C ILE A 101 1.76 -3.61 -27.56
N ASP A 102 1.03 -4.70 -27.31
CA ASP A 102 0.14 -4.87 -26.17
C ASP A 102 0.98 -5.09 -24.89
N ILE A 103 1.18 -4.02 -24.13
CA ILE A 103 1.97 -4.02 -22.90
C ILE A 103 1.27 -4.83 -21.81
N GLU A 104 -0.04 -4.75 -21.70
CA GLU A 104 -0.83 -5.51 -20.73
C GLU A 104 -0.59 -7.01 -20.88
N ARG A 105 -0.63 -7.55 -22.09
CA ARG A 105 -0.35 -8.97 -22.36
C ARG A 105 1.09 -9.36 -22.02
N ILE A 106 2.04 -8.44 -22.13
CA ILE A 106 3.44 -8.67 -21.73
C ILE A 106 3.53 -8.69 -20.21
N VAL A 107 2.91 -7.73 -19.53
CA VAL A 107 2.87 -7.64 -18.06
C VAL A 107 2.23 -8.88 -17.46
N ASP A 108 1.16 -9.41 -18.06
CA ASP A 108 0.51 -10.66 -17.61
C ASP A 108 1.43 -11.89 -17.64
N ARG A 109 2.50 -11.85 -18.44
CA ARG A 109 3.51 -12.92 -18.52
C ARG A 109 4.70 -12.68 -17.60
N VAL A 110 4.81 -11.48 -17.03
CA VAL A 110 5.87 -11.12 -16.10
C VAL A 110 5.45 -11.56 -14.71
N ASP A 111 6.16 -12.55 -14.17
CA ASP A 111 6.02 -12.95 -12.78
C ASP A 111 6.73 -11.91 -11.88
N VAL A 112 5.94 -10.96 -11.38
CA VAL A 112 6.42 -9.88 -10.51
C VAL A 112 6.92 -10.43 -9.17
N ASP A 113 6.35 -11.53 -8.67
CA ASP A 113 6.76 -12.15 -7.41
C ASP A 113 8.15 -12.78 -7.56
N ALA A 114 8.41 -13.47 -8.68
CA ALA A 114 9.72 -14.03 -9.00
C ALA A 114 10.78 -12.93 -9.22
N ILE A 115 10.40 -11.77 -9.77
CA ILE A 115 11.29 -10.61 -9.88
C ILE A 115 11.57 -10.03 -8.49
N ALA A 116 10.53 -9.79 -7.69
CA ALA A 116 10.65 -9.23 -6.35
C ALA A 116 11.55 -10.10 -5.45
N ALA A 117 11.44 -11.42 -5.56
CA ALA A 117 12.31 -12.36 -4.82
C ALA A 117 13.80 -12.26 -5.19
N ARG A 118 14.13 -11.73 -6.36
CA ARG A 118 15.51 -11.54 -6.85
C ARG A 118 16.05 -10.14 -6.58
N VAL A 119 15.17 -9.19 -6.24
CA VAL A 119 15.56 -7.82 -5.90
C VAL A 119 15.95 -7.79 -4.42
N ASP A 120 17.23 -7.55 -4.14
CA ASP A 120 17.66 -7.25 -2.79
C ASP A 120 17.17 -5.84 -2.39
N ILE A 121 16.23 -5.79 -1.45
CA ILE A 121 15.67 -4.52 -0.97
C ILE A 121 16.47 -3.92 0.17
N ALA A 122 17.42 -4.65 0.77
CA ALA A 122 18.17 -4.18 1.94
C ALA A 122 18.89 -2.83 1.67
N PRO A 123 19.52 -2.61 0.50
CA PRO A 123 20.13 -1.31 0.19
C PRO A 123 19.12 -0.16 0.04
N ILE A 124 17.87 -0.46 -0.27
CA ILE A 124 16.79 0.52 -0.32
C ILE A 124 16.32 0.84 1.10
N LEU A 125 16.18 -0.17 1.96
CA LEU A 125 15.83 0.00 3.37
C LEU A 125 16.87 0.81 4.14
N ASP A 126 18.16 0.66 3.82
CA ASP A 126 19.24 1.47 4.42
C ASP A 126 19.12 2.97 4.11
N ARG A 127 18.37 3.33 3.06
CA ARG A 127 18.07 4.72 2.68
C ARG A 127 16.78 5.24 3.29
N VAL A 128 15.99 4.38 3.94
CA VAL A 128 14.75 4.74 4.61
C VAL A 128 15.10 5.18 6.03
N ASP A 129 15.05 6.49 6.29
CA ASP A 129 15.16 6.99 7.66
C ASP A 129 13.83 6.81 8.39
N VAL A 130 13.79 5.80 9.26
CA VAL A 130 12.61 5.49 10.07
C VAL A 130 12.29 6.62 11.05
N ASN A 131 13.27 7.43 11.47
CA ASN A 131 13.02 8.57 12.35
C ASN A 131 12.28 9.68 11.62
N ASP A 132 12.63 9.96 10.37
CA ASP A 132 11.91 10.92 9.52
C ASP A 132 10.48 10.45 9.23
N ILE A 133 10.27 9.14 9.03
CA ILE A 133 8.93 8.57 8.87
C ILE A 133 8.16 8.72 10.19
N ALA A 134 8.76 8.35 11.33
CA ALA A 134 8.12 8.45 12.63
C ALA A 134 7.76 9.91 12.99
N ALA A 135 8.60 10.88 12.61
CA ALA A 135 8.32 12.30 12.81
C ALA A 135 7.13 12.81 11.97
N ARG A 136 6.78 12.12 10.89
CA ARG A 136 5.59 12.39 10.06
C ARG A 136 4.34 11.66 10.54
N VAL A 137 4.48 10.70 11.46
CA VAL A 137 3.34 10.02 12.06
C VAL A 137 2.71 10.97 13.08
N ASP A 138 1.45 11.32 12.84
CA ASP A 138 0.62 12.05 13.79
C ASP A 138 0.26 11.10 14.95
N ILE A 139 0.98 11.27 16.07
CA ILE A 139 0.80 10.47 17.27
C ILE A 139 -0.53 10.79 17.97
N GLU A 140 -1.05 12.03 17.86
CA GLU A 140 -2.36 12.38 18.43
C GLU A 140 -3.47 11.52 17.82
N GLN A 141 -3.48 11.35 16.49
CA GLN A 141 -4.49 10.53 15.83
C GLN A 141 -4.37 9.03 16.15
N ILE A 142 -3.18 8.55 16.54
CA ILE A 142 -2.99 7.19 17.03
C ILE A 142 -3.52 7.07 18.46
N ILE A 143 -3.22 8.04 19.33
CA ILE A 143 -3.68 8.07 20.73
C ILE A 143 -5.21 8.06 20.78
N ASP A 144 -5.90 8.79 19.90
CA ASP A 144 -7.37 8.79 19.84
C ASP A 144 -7.99 7.41 19.55
N ARG A 145 -7.21 6.49 18.95
CA ARG A 145 -7.63 5.10 18.70
C ARG A 145 -7.23 4.14 19.83
N VAL A 146 -6.44 4.60 20.80
CA VAL A 146 -6.02 3.80 21.95
C VAL A 146 -7.10 3.90 23.04
N ASP A 147 -7.80 2.78 23.26
CA ASP A 147 -8.71 2.64 24.40
C ASP A 147 -7.91 2.38 25.68
N VAL A 148 -7.65 3.47 26.43
CA VAL A 148 -6.91 3.42 27.69
C VAL A 148 -7.67 2.63 28.75
N ASP A 149 -9.01 2.63 28.74
CA ASP A 149 -9.82 1.88 29.70
C ASP A 149 -9.69 0.38 29.47
N ALA A 150 -9.71 -0.06 28.20
CA ALA A 150 -9.47 -1.46 27.83
C ALA A 150 -8.04 -1.93 28.15
N ILE A 151 -7.04 -1.04 28.10
CA ILE A 151 -5.67 -1.33 28.54
C ILE A 151 -5.62 -1.40 30.06
N ALA A 152 -6.22 -0.46 30.77
CA ALA A 152 -6.27 -0.43 32.23
C ALA A 152 -6.98 -1.67 32.80
N ALA A 153 -8.03 -2.15 32.13
CA ALA A 153 -8.73 -3.38 32.51
C ALA A 153 -7.85 -4.65 32.41
N LYS A 154 -6.75 -4.61 31.66
CA LYS A 154 -5.77 -5.70 31.56
C LYS A 154 -4.68 -5.62 32.62
N VAL A 155 -4.61 -4.52 33.38
CA VAL A 155 -3.64 -4.38 34.45
C VAL A 155 -4.14 -5.18 35.66
N ASP A 156 -3.34 -6.15 36.08
CA ASP A 156 -3.56 -6.90 37.31
C ASP A 156 -3.16 -6.02 38.51
N VAL A 157 -4.16 -5.35 39.08
CA VAL A 157 -3.97 -4.45 40.24
C VAL A 157 -3.57 -5.25 41.48
N ASP A 158 -4.03 -6.50 41.63
CA ASP A 158 -3.69 -7.33 42.78
C ASP A 158 -2.21 -7.68 42.77
N ALA A 159 -1.66 -8.07 41.60
CA ALA A 159 -0.22 -8.31 41.43
C ALA A 159 0.63 -7.04 41.66
N VAL A 160 0.09 -5.85 41.35
CA VAL A 160 0.76 -4.58 41.67
C VAL A 160 0.74 -4.32 43.19
N ILE A 161 -0.39 -4.55 43.86
CA ILE A 161 -0.53 -4.37 45.31
C ILE A 161 0.39 -5.32 46.09
N GLU A 162 0.55 -6.57 45.64
CA GLU A 162 1.48 -7.54 46.26
C GLU A 162 2.94 -7.06 46.26
N ARG A 163 3.31 -6.17 45.34
CA ARG A 163 4.65 -5.57 45.25
C ARG A 163 4.81 -4.32 46.13
N VAL A 164 3.73 -3.81 46.70
CA VAL A 164 3.76 -2.66 47.61
C VAL A 164 4.04 -3.17 49.02
N ASP A 165 5.03 -2.57 49.69
CA ASP A 165 5.26 -2.81 51.11
C ASP A 165 4.18 -2.09 51.94
N LEU A 166 3.11 -2.82 52.24
CA LEU A 166 2.00 -2.29 53.02
C LEU A 166 2.38 -1.99 54.47
N VAL A 167 3.43 -2.62 55.01
CA VAL A 167 3.88 -2.40 56.39
C VAL A 167 4.58 -1.05 56.48
N ASP A 168 5.52 -0.78 55.58
CA ASP A 168 6.20 0.51 55.52
C ASP A 168 5.23 1.65 55.18
N LEU A 169 4.31 1.42 54.23
CA LEU A 169 3.25 2.39 53.92
C LEU A 169 2.38 2.68 55.15
N SER A 170 1.99 1.65 55.91
CA SER A 170 1.18 1.81 57.12
C SER A 170 1.93 2.55 58.22
N ASN A 171 3.22 2.27 58.41
CA ASN A 171 4.06 2.99 59.37
C ASN A 171 4.17 4.47 58.99
N SER A 172 4.35 4.77 57.71
CA SER A 172 4.40 6.15 57.22
C SER A 172 3.07 6.90 57.44
N VAL A 173 1.93 6.21 57.24
CA VAL A 173 0.60 6.76 57.57
C VAL A 173 0.45 7.00 59.07
N ILE A 174 0.89 6.06 59.92
CA ILE A 174 0.82 6.18 61.38
C ILE A 174 1.69 7.34 61.89
N GLU A 175 2.89 7.51 61.34
CA GLU A 175 3.77 8.64 61.68
C GLU A 175 3.18 9.99 61.24
N GLY A 176 2.44 10.02 60.12
CA GLY A 176 1.72 11.20 59.66
C GLY A 176 0.51 11.58 60.51
N VAL A 177 -0.05 10.63 61.27
CA VAL A 177 -1.20 10.87 62.17
C VAL A 177 -0.69 11.13 63.59
N ASP A 178 -1.03 12.30 64.15
CA ASP A 178 -0.73 12.63 65.56
C ASP A 178 -1.67 11.88 66.52
N LEU A 179 -1.48 10.56 66.60
CA LEU A 179 -2.20 9.67 67.52
C LEU A 179 -2.12 10.16 68.98
N PRO A 180 -0.97 10.65 69.50
CA PRO A 180 -0.90 11.17 70.86
C PRO A 180 -1.83 12.36 71.12
N ARG A 181 -1.98 13.30 70.18
CA ARG A 181 -2.95 14.39 70.30
C ARG A 181 -4.38 13.85 70.25
N ILE A 182 -4.71 13.03 69.26
CA ILE A 182 -6.07 12.47 69.08
C ILE A 182 -6.52 11.71 70.33
N ILE A 183 -5.63 10.89 70.91
CA ILE A 183 -5.92 10.13 72.14
C ILE A 183 -6.15 11.08 73.32
N ARG A 184 -5.34 12.13 73.46
CA ARG A 184 -5.49 13.11 74.55
C ARG A 184 -6.78 13.90 74.44
N GLU A 185 -7.14 14.32 73.23
CA GLU A 185 -8.34 15.10 72.95
C GLU A 185 -9.62 14.26 73.13
N SER A 186 -9.60 13.01 72.67
CA SER A 186 -10.70 12.04 72.85
C SER A 186 -10.84 11.56 74.31
N THR A 187 -9.74 11.37 75.03
CA THR A 187 -9.79 11.02 76.46
C THR A 187 -10.22 12.21 77.31
N GLY A 188 -9.81 13.43 76.92
CA GLY A 188 -10.20 14.67 77.58
C GLY A 188 -11.69 14.94 77.47
N SER A 189 -12.30 14.74 76.30
CA SER A 189 -13.74 14.91 76.10
C SER A 189 -14.56 13.86 76.86
N ILE A 190 -14.18 12.58 76.80
CA ILE A 190 -14.86 11.50 77.54
C ILE A 190 -14.74 11.69 79.05
N SER A 191 -13.57 12.06 79.55
CA SER A 191 -13.36 12.31 80.98
C SER A 191 -14.17 13.51 81.47
N THR A 192 -14.24 14.57 80.65
CA THR A 192 -15.04 15.77 80.97
C THR A 192 -16.54 15.43 81.02
N GLU A 193 -17.06 14.65 80.07
CA GLU A 193 -18.47 14.26 80.09
C GLU A 193 -18.80 13.28 81.21
N ALA A 194 -17.90 12.35 81.54
CA ALA A 194 -18.07 11.47 82.69
C ALA A 194 -18.15 12.26 84.01
N VAL A 195 -17.28 13.26 84.18
CA VAL A 195 -17.30 14.13 85.38
C VAL A 195 -18.54 15.03 85.41
N ARG A 196 -18.95 15.60 84.28
CA ARG A 196 -20.19 16.40 84.18
C ARG A 196 -21.41 15.55 84.49
N GLY A 197 -21.45 14.30 84.00
CA GLY A 197 -22.50 13.34 84.30
C GLY A 197 -22.58 13.03 85.80
N ALA A 198 -21.44 12.73 86.44
CA ALA A 198 -21.39 12.47 87.89
C ALA A 198 -21.85 13.68 88.71
N ARG A 199 -21.45 14.90 88.32
CA ARG A 199 -21.88 16.14 88.99
C ARG A 199 -23.38 16.39 88.81
N SER A 200 -23.91 16.17 87.62
CA SER A 200 -25.36 16.27 87.35
C SER A 200 -26.16 15.29 88.20
N GLN A 201 -25.69 14.06 88.31
CA GLN A 201 -26.35 13.02 89.11
C GLN A 201 -26.27 13.28 90.62
N GLY A 202 -25.18 13.89 91.10
CA GLY A 202 -25.06 14.36 92.48
C GLY A 202 -26.06 15.47 92.81
N MET A 203 -26.20 16.49 91.95
CA MET A 203 -27.18 17.57 92.14
C MET A 203 -28.62 17.02 92.19
N GLN A 204 -28.97 16.06 91.32
CA GLN A 204 -30.28 15.41 91.35
C GLN A 204 -30.53 14.60 92.63
N ALA A 205 -29.49 13.96 93.18
CA ALA A 205 -29.59 13.24 94.45
C ALA A 205 -29.79 14.20 95.62
N ASP A 206 -29.06 15.32 95.64
CA ASP A 206 -29.19 16.36 96.66
C ASP A 206 -30.57 17.03 96.63
N ASP A 207 -31.09 17.37 95.44
CA ASP A 207 -32.45 17.90 95.27
C ASP A 207 -33.52 16.92 95.75
N ALA A 208 -33.34 15.62 95.49
CA ALA A 208 -34.24 14.56 95.96
C ALA A 208 -34.24 14.46 97.50
N VAL A 209 -33.07 14.59 98.14
CA VAL A 209 -32.93 14.60 99.61
C VAL A 209 -33.55 15.86 100.20
N ALA A 210 -33.30 17.04 99.64
CA ALA A 210 -33.86 18.30 100.10
C ALA A 210 -35.40 18.30 100.04
N GLY A 211 -35.97 17.77 98.95
CA GLY A 211 -37.41 17.60 98.81
C GLY A 211 -38.02 16.64 99.84
N PHE A 212 -37.32 15.55 100.15
CA PHE A 212 -37.73 14.59 101.19
C PHE A 212 -37.69 15.21 102.60
N VAL A 213 -36.59 15.90 102.94
CA VAL A 213 -36.41 16.57 104.23
C VAL A 213 -37.40 17.72 104.41
N GLY A 214 -37.63 18.53 103.36
CA GLY A 214 -38.63 19.60 103.38
C GLY A 214 -40.05 19.09 103.64
N ARG A 215 -40.39 17.90 103.10
CA ARG A 215 -41.67 17.23 103.33
C ARG A 215 -41.79 16.65 104.75
N LEU A 216 -40.69 16.19 105.33
CA LEU A 216 -40.64 15.64 106.70
C LEU A 216 -40.73 16.75 107.79
N PHE A 217 -40.17 17.94 107.53
CA PHE A 217 -40.17 19.06 108.48
C PHE A 217 -41.27 20.11 108.25
N GLY A 218 -42.26 19.82 107.39
CA GLY A 218 -43.50 20.60 107.33
C GLY A 218 -43.34 22.08 106.98
N ARG A 219 -42.44 22.43 106.06
CA ARG A 219 -42.40 23.79 105.50
C ARG A 219 -43.32 23.88 104.28
N GLY A 220 -44.45 24.59 104.46
CA GLY A 220 -45.40 24.93 103.41
C GLY A 220 -44.81 25.86 102.35
N GLU A 221 -45.39 25.76 101.15
CA GLU A 221 -45.04 26.48 99.93
C GLU A 221 -44.96 28.00 100.10
N PRO A 222 -43.98 28.69 99.47
CA PRO A 222 -44.11 30.09 99.17
C PRO A 222 -45.05 30.27 97.96
N ASP A 223 -46.25 30.77 98.25
CA ASP A 223 -47.14 31.44 97.30
C ASP A 223 -46.41 32.64 96.68
N VAL A 224 -45.96 32.52 95.42
CA VAL A 224 -45.55 33.67 94.62
C VAL A 224 -46.60 33.87 93.53
N LYS A 225 -47.50 34.79 93.86
CA LYS A 225 -48.48 35.40 92.96
C LYS A 225 -47.78 35.98 91.72
N THR A 226 -48.42 35.70 90.59
CA THR A 226 -48.43 36.50 89.36
C THR A 226 -48.39 38.00 89.63
N GLU A 227 -47.49 38.72 88.94
CA GLU A 227 -47.74 39.99 88.24
C GLU A 227 -46.44 40.54 87.64
N GLY A 228 -46.45 40.93 86.37
CA GLY A 228 -45.30 41.63 85.78
C GLY A 228 -45.11 41.51 84.27
N GLU A 229 -46.20 41.49 83.51
CA GLU A 229 -46.18 41.83 82.09
C GLU A 229 -45.67 43.27 81.91
N ARG A 230 -44.49 43.45 81.29
CA ARG A 230 -44.29 44.28 80.09
C ARG A 230 -42.83 44.68 79.81
N ASP A 231 -42.56 44.61 78.51
CA ASP A 231 -41.87 45.59 77.68
C ASP A 231 -40.35 45.61 77.54
N ALA A 232 -40.02 45.99 76.30
CA ALA A 232 -38.78 46.48 75.73
C ALA A 232 -37.79 45.39 75.27
N ASP A 233 -37.72 45.15 73.95
CA ASP A 233 -36.87 45.92 73.01
C ASP A 233 -35.44 45.36 73.09
N GLY A 234 -34.78 44.88 72.06
CA GLY A 234 -34.91 45.10 70.63
C GLY A 234 -33.51 44.88 70.06
N GLY A 235 -33.43 44.58 68.77
CA GLY A 235 -32.26 44.97 67.99
C GLY A 235 -31.05 44.03 67.99
N ALA A 236 -30.84 43.51 66.78
CA ALA A 236 -29.65 43.77 65.97
C ALA A 236 -28.61 42.64 65.85
N ARG A 237 -28.74 42.01 64.67
CA ARG A 237 -27.70 41.54 63.74
C ARG A 237 -27.06 40.17 64.00
#